data_AF-A0A7J6W5T6-F1
#
_entry.id   AF-A0A7J6W5T6-F1
#
_cell.length_a   1.000
_cell.length_b   1.000
_cell.length_c   1.000
_cell.angle_alpha   90.00
_cell.angle_beta   90.00
_cell.angle_gamma   90.00
#
_symmetry.space_group_name_H-M   'P 1'
#
loop_
_entity.id
_entity.type
_entity.pdbx_description
1 polymer ?
#
loop_
_entity_poly.entity_id
_entity_poly.type
_entity_poly.pdbx_seq_one_letter_code
_entity_poly.pdbx_strand_id
1 'polypeptide(L)' 'MPGFYKGSFKIDSINQVKDTFLWFTGWSKGIAFVNDFNLGRFLPSHGPQCNLYVPAPILRQGENIVVSLC' A
#
# COMPACT_ATOMS: atom_id res chain seq x y z
N MET A 1 -0.16 -2.02 -18.52
CA MET A 1 -1.55 -2.03 -19.01
C MET A 1 -2.44 -1.57 -17.87
N PRO A 2 -3.44 -0.71 -18.10
CA PRO A 2 -4.31 -0.30 -17.01
C PRO A 2 -5.01 -1.49 -16.37
N GLY A 3 -5.06 -1.54 -15.04
CA GLY A 3 -5.60 -2.70 -14.35
C GLY A 3 -5.58 -2.62 -12.83
N PHE A 4 -6.37 -3.50 -12.22
CA PHE A 4 -6.37 -3.72 -10.78
C PHE A 4 -5.40 -4.85 -10.44
N TYR A 5 -4.51 -4.58 -9.51
CA TYR A 5 -3.56 -5.54 -8.95
C TYR A 5 -3.91 -5.76 -7.48
N LYS A 6 -4.05 -7.02 -7.07
CA LYS A 6 -4.35 -7.40 -5.69
C LYS A 6 -3.24 -8.28 -5.13
N GLY A 7 -2.80 -7.98 -3.92
CA GLY A 7 -1.88 -8.83 -3.13
C GLY A 7 -2.34 -8.92 -1.69
N SER A 8 -1.80 -9.89 -0.94
CA SER A 8 -2.01 -9.98 0.49
C SER A 8 -0.71 -10.31 1.23
N PHE A 9 -0.66 -9.92 2.50
CA PHE A 9 0.42 -10.25 3.42
C PHE A 9 -0.15 -10.52 4.81
N LYS A 10 0.63 -11.22 5.66
CA LYS A 10 0.22 -11.55 7.02
C LYS A 10 1.12 -10.88 8.05
N ILE A 11 0.51 -10.44 9.16
CA ILE A 11 1.20 -9.95 10.35
C ILE A 11 0.91 -10.94 11.48
N ASP A 12 1.94 -11.61 12.01
CA ASP A 12 1.75 -12.72 12.94
C ASP A 12 1.33 -12.27 14.35
N SER A 13 1.88 -11.14 14.82
CA SER A 13 1.61 -10.59 16.15
C SER A 13 1.07 -9.17 16.10
N ILE A 14 0.11 -8.83 16.96
CA ILE A 14 -0.37 -7.45 17.11
C ILE A 14 0.76 -6.46 17.44
N ASN A 15 1.81 -6.88 18.12
CA ASN A 15 2.97 -6.04 18.45
C ASN A 15 3.83 -5.67 17.22
N GLN A 16 3.63 -6.34 16.09
CA GLN A 16 4.27 -6.04 14.82
C GLN A 16 3.45 -5.06 13.96
N VAL A 17 2.21 -4.76 14.35
CA VAL A 17 1.41 -3.73 13.69
C VAL A 17 2.01 -2.36 14.00
N LYS A 18 2.67 -1.78 13.00
CA LYS A 18 3.38 -0.51 13.09
C LYS A 18 3.16 0.29 11.82
N ASP A 19 3.36 1.59 11.94
CA ASP A 19 3.42 2.50 10.81
C ASP A 19 4.46 2.02 9.80
N THR A 20 4.13 2.11 8.52
CA THR A 20 5.02 1.67 7.45
C THR A 20 4.80 2.50 6.19
N PHE A 21 5.48 2.13 5.11
CA PHE A 21 5.38 2.76 3.81
C PHE A 21 5.23 1.72 2.71
N LEU A 22 4.31 1.94 1.78
CA LEU A 22 4.29 1.21 0.50
C LEU A 22 5.29 1.85 -0.46
N TRP A 23 6.16 1.02 -1.02
CA TRP A 23 7.20 1.41 -1.97
C TRP A 23 6.77 1.05 -3.40
N PHE A 24 6.80 2.03 -4.32
CA PHE A 24 6.28 1.88 -5.69
C PHE A 24 7.38 1.86 -6.76
N THR A 25 8.60 1.46 -6.43
CA THR A 25 9.66 1.36 -7.44
C THR A 25 9.29 0.37 -8.55
N GLY A 26 9.50 0.79 -9.80
CA GLY A 26 9.10 0.03 -10.98
C GLY A 26 7.65 0.28 -11.45
N TRP A 27 6.84 0.98 -10.66
CA TRP A 27 5.49 1.41 -11.06
C TRP A 27 5.53 2.78 -11.71
N SER A 28 4.52 3.12 -12.54
CA SER A 28 4.46 4.40 -13.25
C SER A 28 3.64 5.45 -12.48
N LYS A 29 2.34 5.19 -12.31
CA LYS A 29 1.36 6.05 -11.65
C LYS A 29 0.14 5.25 -11.23
N GLY A 30 -0.53 5.62 -10.14
CA GLY A 30 -1.73 4.91 -9.71
C GLY A 30 -2.34 5.39 -8.41
N ILE A 31 -3.24 4.56 -7.86
CA ILE A 31 -3.88 4.73 -6.55
C ILE A 31 -3.71 3.43 -5.78
N ALA A 32 -3.38 3.51 -4.48
CA ALA A 32 -3.22 2.34 -3.63
C ALA A 32 -4.23 2.31 -2.48
N PHE A 33 -4.64 1.09 -2.13
CA PHE A 33 -5.54 0.80 -1.02
C PHE A 33 -4.92 -0.28 -0.14
N VAL A 34 -5.12 -0.16 1.17
CA VAL A 34 -4.80 -1.20 2.16
C VAL A 34 -6.02 -1.45 3.01
N ASN A 35 -6.49 -2.70 3.08
CA ASN A 35 -7.72 -3.08 3.80
C ASN A 35 -8.91 -2.15 3.49
N ASP A 36 -9.15 -1.90 2.20
CA ASP A 36 -10.20 -1.01 1.68
C ASP A 36 -10.04 0.49 2.04
N PHE A 37 -8.98 0.87 2.75
CA PHE A 37 -8.63 2.26 3.01
C PHE A 37 -7.80 2.84 1.87
N ASN A 38 -8.24 3.95 1.29
CA ASN A 38 -7.55 4.64 0.20
C ASN A 38 -6.36 5.46 0.73
N LEU A 39 -5.14 5.08 0.34
CA LEU A 39 -3.91 5.77 0.74
C LEU A 39 -3.57 6.99 -0.12
N GLY A 40 -4.24 7.14 -1.26
CA GLY A 40 -4.03 8.23 -2.20
C GLY A 40 -3.26 7.82 -3.47
N ARG A 41 -2.76 8.83 -4.17
CA ARG A 41 -2.10 8.70 -5.48
C ARG A 41 -0.60 8.54 -5.32
N PHE A 42 0.01 7.67 -6.13
CA PHE A 42 1.45 7.58 -6.30
C PHE A 42 1.85 7.95 -7.73
N LEU A 43 2.99 8.65 -7.88
CA LEU A 43 3.59 9.00 -9.17
C LEU A 43 5.14 8.94 -9.07
N PRO A 44 5.72 7.77 -8.77
CA PRO A 44 7.17 7.62 -8.56
C PRO A 44 7.99 7.94 -9.80
N SER A 45 7.39 7.85 -11.01
CA SER A 45 8.02 8.25 -12.26
C SER A 45 8.31 9.76 -12.37
N HIS A 46 7.61 10.60 -11.62
CA HIS A 46 7.81 12.06 -11.61
C HIS A 46 8.34 12.59 -10.26
N GLY A 47 8.11 11.87 -9.15
CA GLY A 47 8.59 12.27 -7.83
C GLY A 47 7.95 13.57 -7.30
N PRO A 48 8.43 14.14 -6.17
CA PRO A 48 9.47 13.60 -5.27
C PRO A 48 8.96 12.49 -4.34
N GLN A 49 7.63 12.33 -4.23
CA GLN A 49 7.03 11.31 -3.38
C GLN A 49 7.02 9.95 -4.09
N CYS A 50 7.85 9.02 -3.61
CA CYS A 50 7.93 7.66 -4.15
C CYS A 50 7.18 6.62 -3.31
N ASN A 51 6.78 7.00 -2.08
CA ASN A 51 6.17 6.12 -1.10
C ASN A 51 4.87 6.71 -0.55
N LEU A 52 3.95 5.82 -0.18
CA LEU A 52 2.74 6.19 0.56
C LEU A 52 2.83 5.69 2.00
N TYR A 53 2.56 6.58 2.95
CA TYR A 53 2.47 6.24 4.36
C TYR A 53 1.27 5.32 4.60
N VAL A 54 1.48 4.27 5.38
CA VAL A 54 0.46 3.31 5.81
C VAL A 54 0.36 3.42 7.33
N PRO A 55 -0.73 4.02 7.85
CA PRO A 55 -0.96 4.11 9.28
C PRO A 55 -1.11 2.72 9.91
N ALA A 56 -0.51 2.48 11.07
CA ALA A 56 -0.72 1.26 11.85
C ALA A 56 -2.21 0.95 12.11
N PRO A 57 -3.09 1.93 12.39
CA PRO A 57 -4.50 1.65 12.70
C PRO A 57 -5.32 1.02 11.57
N ILE A 58 -4.86 1.11 10.31
CA ILE A 58 -5.55 0.47 9.18
C ILE A 58 -5.03 -0.94 8.89
N LEU A 59 -3.98 -1.37 9.59
CA LEU A 59 -3.42 -2.72 9.54
C LEU A 59 -4.02 -3.58 10.65
N ARG A 60 -4.01 -4.89 10.46
CA ARG A 60 -4.50 -5.86 11.44
C ARG A 60 -3.55 -7.04 11.60
N GLN A 61 -3.54 -7.65 12.78
CA GLN A 61 -2.98 -8.98 12.95
C GLN A 61 -3.72 -9.96 12.04
N GLY A 62 -2.98 -10.88 11.41
CA GLY A 62 -3.50 -11.77 10.38
C GLY A 62 -3.38 -11.17 8.99
N GLU A 63 -4.36 -11.43 8.12
CA GLU A 63 -4.30 -11.07 6.70
C GLU A 63 -4.63 -9.59 6.45
N ASN A 64 -3.81 -8.97 5.61
CA ASN A 64 -3.97 -7.62 5.09
C ASN A 64 -3.97 -7.67 3.57
N ILE A 65 -4.85 -6.90 2.94
CA ILE A 65 -5.02 -6.85 1.49
C ILE A 65 -4.49 -5.53 0.97
N VAL A 66 -3.72 -5.56 -0.11
CA VAL A 66 -3.30 -4.39 -0.87
C VAL A 66 -3.93 -4.44 -2.25
N VAL A 67 -4.51 -3.33 -2.68
CA VAL A 67 -5.02 -3.16 -4.06
C VAL A 67 -4.36 -1.94 -4.68
N SER A 68 -3.88 -2.07 -5.91
CA SER A 68 -3.34 -0.97 -6.71
C SER A 68 -4.12 -0.85 -8.02
N LEU A 69 -4.44 0.39 -8.40
CA LEU A 69 -4.98 0.75 -9.70
C LEU A 69 -3.88 1.49 -10.48
N CYS A 70 -3.43 0.91 -11.59
CA CYS A 70 -2.45 1.49 -12.51
C CYS A 70 -2.98 1.63 -13.93
#